data_AF-A0AAV9H263-F1
#
_entry.id   AF-A0AAV9H263-F1
#
_cell.length_a   1.000
_cell.length_b   1.000
_cell.length_c   1.000
_cell.angle_alpha   90.00
_cell.angle_beta   90.00
_cell.angle_gamma   90.00
#
_symmetry.space_group_name_H-M   'P 1'
#
loop_
_entity.id
_entity.type
_entity.pdbx_description
1 polymer ?
#
loop_
_entity_poly.entity_id
_entity_poly.type
_entity_poly.pdbx_seq_one_letter_code
_entity_poly.pdbx_strand_id
1 'polypeptide(L)'
;MSLASALQIPYREARTGFWGEQTSTLNWCEEDYNITYYCAEAVNTATNLVFMWLGFKGLQNVISYSHDSAFILAFLGYIVVGLGSMAFHASLKYSMQLADELPMIYTVCIMSYIAFSYGKSPKVKASIAVALVGIACFISVYYLYAKDPVFHQVAYGLLTLSSTIRGFYVTEVDVKSALRKRVPEEVDQRMHQIRTLAVSGIVMFLAGFFIWNMDNIFCHHLVHARNQIQLPWSVVLEGHGWWHILTGLAYHLILWRVWVNTCLNGKEQEFMLDWTPLRSIPQVLVREIESQAIAAQQQIGLVRTQLASKQREMRLAQLTRAEISALPPDTPIYEGVGKMFVSLPVPALQDKLGNQMKDMETEVESLGKRLHYLETTAKNSQEHIEKMLGGRS
;
A
#
# COMPACT_ATOMS: atom_id res chain seq x y z
N MET A 1 -17.12 28.47 -27.19
CA MET A 1 -15.91 27.66 -26.96
C MET A 1 -16.15 26.83 -25.72
N SER A 2 -16.08 25.50 -25.81
CA SER A 2 -16.19 24.64 -24.62
C SER A 2 -14.95 24.83 -23.75
N LEU A 3 -15.06 24.65 -22.43
CA LEU A 3 -13.91 24.68 -21.51
C LEU A 3 -12.76 23.75 -21.95
N ALA A 4 -13.07 22.65 -22.65
CA ALA A 4 -12.08 21.73 -23.21
C ALA A 4 -11.21 22.36 -24.31
N SER A 5 -11.75 23.30 -25.10
CA SER A 5 -11.00 24.03 -26.14
C SER A 5 -10.11 25.15 -25.59
N ALA A 6 -10.30 25.57 -24.34
CA ALA A 6 -9.50 26.62 -23.71
C ALA A 6 -8.15 26.13 -23.16
N LEU A 7 -7.95 24.81 -23.09
CA LEU A 7 -6.75 24.16 -22.54
C LEU A 7 -6.11 23.21 -23.57
N GLN A 8 -5.98 23.63 -24.82
CA GLN A 8 -5.33 22.84 -25.87
C GLN A 8 -3.93 23.35 -26.17
N ILE A 9 -2.92 22.51 -25.93
CA ILE A 9 -1.53 22.76 -26.32
C ILE A 9 -1.20 21.88 -27.53
N PRO A 10 -0.54 22.44 -28.58
CA PRO A 10 -0.10 21.67 -29.73
C PRO A 10 0.69 20.40 -29.35
N TYR A 11 0.22 19.25 -29.81
CA TYR A 11 0.98 18.02 -29.93
C TYR A 11 1.92 18.21 -31.12
N ARG A 12 3.20 18.37 -30.82
CA ARG A 12 4.27 18.66 -31.77
C ARG A 12 4.85 17.36 -32.31
N GLU A 13 5.30 17.44 -33.54
CA GLU A 13 6.12 16.40 -34.17
C GLU A 13 7.47 16.25 -33.46
N ALA A 14 8.07 15.06 -33.59
CA ALA A 14 9.38 14.73 -33.09
C ALA A 14 10.44 15.77 -33.50
N ARG A 15 11.32 16.10 -32.55
CA ARG A 15 12.37 17.10 -32.74
C ARG A 15 13.64 16.79 -31.97
N THR A 16 14.73 17.44 -32.35
CA THR A 16 16.00 17.32 -31.61
C THR A 16 15.87 17.85 -30.20
N GLY A 17 16.20 17.01 -29.21
CA GLY A 17 16.14 17.35 -27.80
C GLY A 17 17.48 17.34 -27.08
N PHE A 18 17.43 17.51 -25.76
CA PHE A 18 18.59 17.69 -24.89
C PHE A 18 19.60 16.53 -24.96
N TRP A 19 19.13 15.28 -25.01
CA TRP A 19 20.02 14.11 -24.97
C TRP A 19 20.67 13.79 -26.33
N GLY A 20 20.37 14.54 -27.39
CA GLY A 20 20.88 14.29 -28.74
C GLY A 20 20.22 13.08 -29.42
N GLU A 21 20.87 12.55 -30.46
CA GLU A 21 20.30 11.48 -31.31
C GLU A 21 20.04 10.18 -30.55
N GLN A 22 18.95 9.49 -30.92
CA GLN A 22 18.63 8.17 -30.41
C GLN A 22 19.76 7.17 -30.71
N THR A 23 20.13 6.37 -29.71
CA THR A 23 21.06 5.24 -29.90
C THR A 23 20.47 3.89 -29.52
N SER A 24 19.29 3.87 -28.88
CA SER A 24 18.54 2.66 -28.57
C SER A 24 18.09 1.92 -29.83
N THR A 25 17.89 0.62 -29.71
CA THR A 25 17.34 -0.21 -30.80
C THR A 25 15.84 -0.03 -30.98
N LEU A 26 15.17 0.58 -29.99
CA LEU A 26 13.73 0.82 -29.93
C LEU A 26 13.43 2.30 -29.74
N ASN A 27 12.35 2.75 -30.37
CA ASN A 27 11.65 4.02 -30.15
C ASN A 27 10.16 3.70 -30.11
N TRP A 28 9.43 4.27 -29.15
CA TRP A 28 8.01 3.98 -28.97
C TRP A 28 7.14 4.98 -29.71
N CYS A 29 5.81 4.86 -29.55
CA CYS A 29 4.87 5.65 -30.33
C CYS A 29 4.71 7.11 -29.84
N GLU A 30 5.24 7.46 -28.67
CA GLU A 30 5.16 8.85 -28.17
C GLU A 30 6.12 9.73 -28.99
N GLU A 31 5.67 10.92 -29.44
CA GLU A 31 6.52 11.80 -30.25
C GLU A 31 7.68 12.40 -29.42
N ASP A 32 8.92 12.18 -29.90
CA ASP A 32 10.14 12.59 -29.24
C ASP A 32 10.21 14.11 -28.96
N TYR A 33 10.39 14.45 -27.69
CA TYR A 33 10.53 15.81 -27.17
C TYR A 33 9.32 16.71 -27.48
N ASN A 34 8.15 16.13 -27.74
CA ASN A 34 6.93 16.87 -28.04
C ASN A 34 6.54 17.82 -26.88
N ILE A 35 6.47 17.28 -25.65
CA ILE A 35 6.05 18.01 -24.46
C ILE A 35 7.16 18.94 -23.96
N THR A 36 8.40 18.44 -23.86
CA THR A 36 9.53 19.17 -23.29
C THR A 36 10.83 18.89 -24.04
N TYR A 37 11.77 19.84 -24.03
CA TYR A 37 13.10 19.70 -24.63
C TYR A 37 14.01 18.73 -23.85
N TYR A 38 13.72 18.48 -22.57
CA TYR A 38 14.61 17.73 -21.67
C TYR A 38 14.32 16.23 -21.55
N CYS A 39 13.17 15.78 -22.03
CA CYS A 39 12.69 14.41 -21.88
C CYS A 39 12.07 13.97 -23.22
N ALA A 40 12.60 12.91 -23.81
CA ALA A 40 12.18 12.43 -25.13
C ALA A 40 10.72 11.97 -25.11
N GLU A 41 10.39 10.99 -24.28
CA GLU A 41 9.03 10.49 -24.14
C GLU A 41 8.51 10.81 -22.73
N ALA A 42 7.89 11.98 -22.58
CA ALA A 42 7.55 12.54 -21.27
C ALA A 42 6.43 11.79 -20.56
N VAL A 43 5.42 11.29 -21.29
CA VAL A 43 4.34 10.49 -20.71
C VAL A 43 4.87 9.11 -20.33
N ASN A 44 5.62 8.45 -21.21
CA ASN A 44 6.25 7.16 -20.92
C ASN A 44 7.21 7.26 -19.73
N THR A 45 7.96 8.36 -19.60
CA THR A 45 8.81 8.63 -18.42
C THR A 45 7.97 8.84 -17.15
N ALA A 46 6.95 9.72 -17.18
CA ALA A 46 6.18 10.08 -15.99
C ALA A 46 5.31 8.94 -15.46
N THR A 47 4.78 8.09 -16.35
CA THR A 47 3.95 6.95 -15.98
C THR A 47 4.68 5.91 -15.12
N ASN A 48 6.02 5.87 -15.19
CA ASN A 48 6.85 5.01 -14.34
C ASN A 48 6.90 5.45 -12.87
N LEU A 49 6.40 6.64 -12.50
CA LEU A 49 6.25 7.04 -11.09
C LEU A 49 5.39 6.06 -10.28
N VAL A 50 4.51 5.30 -10.95
CA VAL A 50 3.75 4.21 -10.32
C VAL A 50 4.68 3.14 -9.71
N PHE A 51 5.79 2.81 -10.39
CA PHE A 51 6.78 1.85 -9.90
C PHE A 51 7.51 2.39 -8.68
N MET A 52 7.80 3.70 -8.66
CA MET A 52 8.45 4.33 -7.51
C MET A 52 7.54 4.26 -6.30
N TRP A 53 6.30 4.75 -6.45
CA TRP A 53 5.34 4.77 -5.37
C TRP A 53 5.05 3.38 -4.81
N LEU A 54 4.68 2.42 -5.66
CA LEU A 54 4.34 1.06 -5.22
C LEU A 54 5.56 0.27 -4.76
N GLY A 55 6.72 0.51 -5.38
CA GLY A 55 7.99 -0.10 -5.00
C GLY A 55 8.43 0.31 -3.59
N PHE A 56 8.45 1.62 -3.30
CA PHE A 56 8.79 2.11 -1.96
C PHE A 56 7.77 1.67 -0.92
N LYS A 57 6.47 1.75 -1.25
CA LYS A 57 5.40 1.31 -0.36
C LYS A 57 5.52 -0.18 -0.02
N GLY A 58 5.77 -1.03 -1.01
CA GLY A 58 5.96 -2.47 -0.80
C GLY A 58 7.25 -2.81 -0.05
N LEU A 59 8.34 -2.08 -0.33
CA LEU A 59 9.61 -2.22 0.39
C LEU A 59 9.46 -1.86 1.88
N GLN A 60 8.80 -0.75 2.18
CA GLN A 60 8.49 -0.34 3.56
C GLN A 60 7.67 -1.41 4.25
N ASN A 61 6.63 -1.94 3.59
CA ASN A 61 5.79 -3.02 4.13
C ASN A 61 6.62 -4.27 4.49
N VAL A 62 7.49 -4.74 3.58
CA VAL A 62 8.36 -5.90 3.81
C VAL A 62 9.32 -5.71 4.97
N ILE A 63 9.92 -4.52 5.10
CA ILE A 63 10.85 -4.20 6.18
C ILE A 63 10.13 -4.05 7.52
N SER A 64 9.08 -3.23 7.57
CA SER A 64 8.32 -2.93 8.78
C SER A 64 7.71 -4.18 9.42
N TYR A 65 7.32 -5.15 8.59
CA TYR A 65 6.70 -6.38 9.07
C TYR A 65 7.59 -7.61 9.04
N SER A 66 8.89 -7.43 8.78
CA SER A 66 9.87 -8.52 8.75
C SER A 66 9.41 -9.70 7.90
N HIS A 67 8.88 -9.40 6.71
CA HIS A 67 8.63 -10.42 5.69
C HIS A 67 9.96 -11.03 5.20
N ASP A 68 9.90 -12.15 4.47
CA ASP A 68 11.10 -12.82 3.94
C ASP A 68 11.99 -11.83 3.16
N SER A 69 13.29 -11.80 3.48
CA SER A 69 14.24 -10.85 2.90
C SER A 69 14.40 -11.00 1.38
N ALA A 70 14.00 -12.13 0.80
CA ALA A 70 13.92 -12.28 -0.65
C ALA A 70 12.95 -11.26 -1.30
N PHE A 71 11.90 -10.83 -0.58
CA PHE A 71 10.98 -9.81 -1.08
C PHE A 71 11.56 -8.39 -1.05
N ILE A 72 12.57 -8.13 -0.20
CA ILE A 72 13.33 -6.88 -0.25
C ILE A 72 13.99 -6.76 -1.62
N LEU A 73 14.65 -7.82 -2.08
CA LEU A 73 15.28 -7.86 -3.40
C LEU A 73 14.25 -7.75 -4.53
N ALA A 74 13.06 -8.34 -4.38
CA ALA A 74 12.01 -8.22 -5.38
C ALA A 74 11.50 -6.76 -5.51
N PHE A 75 11.26 -6.06 -4.40
CA PHE A 75 10.82 -4.65 -4.45
C PHE A 75 11.94 -3.70 -4.88
N LEU A 76 13.20 -3.97 -4.50
CA LEU A 76 14.34 -3.23 -5.03
C LEU A 76 14.48 -3.42 -6.54
N GLY A 77 14.34 -4.66 -7.03
CA GLY A 77 14.32 -4.94 -8.47
C GLY A 77 13.20 -4.21 -9.20
N TYR A 78 12.00 -4.19 -8.63
CA TYR A 78 10.84 -3.45 -9.14
C TYR A 78 11.10 -1.92 -9.21
N ILE A 79 11.75 -1.33 -8.20
CA ILE A 79 12.17 0.09 -8.23
C ILE A 79 13.24 0.30 -9.31
N VAL A 80 14.22 -0.60 -9.43
CA VAL A 80 15.29 -0.47 -10.43
C VAL A 80 14.73 -0.54 -11.86
N VAL A 81 13.75 -1.41 -12.13
CA VAL A 81 13.02 -1.45 -13.42
C VAL A 81 12.39 -0.09 -13.71
N GLY A 82 11.62 0.47 -12.75
CA GLY A 82 10.99 1.77 -12.96
C GLY A 82 11.99 2.92 -13.18
N LEU A 83 13.10 2.95 -12.44
CA LEU A 83 14.16 3.95 -12.64
C LEU A 83 14.87 3.79 -13.98
N GLY A 84 15.13 2.55 -14.40
CA GLY A 84 15.71 2.21 -15.69
C GLY A 84 14.81 2.67 -16.83
N SER A 85 13.52 2.34 -16.76
CA SER A 85 12.49 2.77 -17.71
C SER A 85 12.40 4.29 -17.79
N MET A 86 12.36 4.99 -16.64
CA MET A 86 12.38 6.47 -16.63
C MET A 86 13.62 7.03 -17.33
N ALA A 87 14.80 6.47 -17.06
CA ALA A 87 16.03 6.93 -17.68
C ALA A 87 16.08 6.62 -19.18
N PHE A 88 15.52 5.49 -19.60
CA PHE A 88 15.41 5.10 -20.99
C PHE A 88 14.47 6.04 -21.75
N HIS A 89 13.21 6.17 -21.33
CA HIS A 89 12.24 7.03 -22.00
C HIS A 89 12.62 8.52 -21.97
N ALA A 90 13.37 8.96 -20.96
CA ALA A 90 13.87 10.34 -20.95
C ALA A 90 14.95 10.61 -22.00
N SER A 91 15.74 9.60 -22.40
CA SER A 91 17.00 9.80 -23.13
C SER A 91 17.15 9.03 -24.45
N LEU A 92 16.39 7.94 -24.63
CA LEU A 92 16.46 7.00 -25.76
C LEU A 92 17.89 6.51 -26.07
N LYS A 93 18.67 6.27 -25.02
CA LYS A 93 20.04 5.76 -25.12
C LYS A 93 20.09 4.26 -24.91
N TYR A 94 20.90 3.57 -25.70
CA TYR A 94 21.09 2.13 -25.59
C TYR A 94 21.55 1.68 -24.19
N SER A 95 22.41 2.46 -23.54
CA SER A 95 22.84 2.18 -22.16
C SER A 95 21.68 2.23 -21.16
N MET A 96 20.72 3.13 -21.36
CA MET A 96 19.53 3.24 -20.50
C MET A 96 18.47 2.22 -20.88
N GLN A 97 18.36 1.84 -22.16
CA GLN A 97 17.54 0.71 -22.60
C GLN A 97 17.96 -0.59 -21.89
N LEU A 98 19.27 -0.85 -21.78
CA LEU A 98 19.77 -1.98 -20.99
C LEU A 98 19.42 -1.87 -19.50
N ALA A 99 19.43 -0.65 -18.95
CA ALA A 99 19.06 -0.39 -17.56
C ALA A 99 17.55 -0.56 -17.31
N ASP A 100 16.71 -0.50 -18.34
CA ASP A 100 15.28 -0.82 -18.27
C ASP A 100 15.04 -2.33 -18.41
N GLU A 101 15.50 -2.91 -19.52
CA GLU A 101 15.14 -4.27 -19.92
C GLU A 101 15.83 -5.36 -19.09
N LEU A 102 17.12 -5.22 -18.76
CA LEU A 102 17.85 -6.27 -18.05
C LEU A 102 17.37 -6.46 -16.59
N PRO A 103 17.08 -5.40 -15.81
CA PRO A 103 16.50 -5.56 -14.49
C PRO A 103 15.14 -6.27 -14.45
N MET A 104 14.36 -6.25 -15.55
CA MET A 104 13.15 -7.06 -15.64
C MET A 104 13.47 -8.57 -15.54
N ILE A 105 14.52 -9.02 -16.22
CA ILE A 105 14.99 -10.42 -16.17
C ILE A 105 15.50 -10.76 -14.77
N TYR A 106 16.25 -9.87 -14.14
CA TYR A 106 16.81 -10.10 -12.81
C TYR A 106 15.69 -10.22 -11.76
N THR A 107 14.71 -9.33 -11.84
CA THR A 107 13.55 -9.31 -10.94
C THR A 107 12.70 -10.56 -11.10
N VAL A 108 12.42 -11.00 -12.34
CA VAL A 108 11.66 -12.25 -12.53
C VAL A 108 12.46 -13.48 -12.08
N CYS A 109 13.79 -13.49 -12.20
CA CYS A 109 14.63 -14.54 -11.63
C CYS A 109 14.54 -14.58 -10.09
N ILE A 110 14.53 -13.43 -9.41
CA ILE A 110 14.32 -13.37 -7.95
C ILE A 110 12.93 -13.93 -7.59
N MET A 111 11.89 -13.53 -8.32
CA MET A 111 10.54 -14.04 -8.11
C MET A 111 10.42 -15.55 -8.42
N SER A 112 11.16 -16.03 -9.42
CA SER A 112 11.30 -17.46 -9.74
C SER A 112 11.93 -18.20 -8.56
N TYR A 113 13.02 -17.67 -8.00
CA TYR A 113 13.67 -18.26 -6.83
C TYR A 113 12.66 -18.42 -5.69
N ILE A 114 11.87 -17.39 -5.37
CA ILE A 114 10.85 -17.45 -4.32
C ILE A 114 9.82 -18.56 -4.60
N ALA A 115 9.36 -18.70 -5.85
CA ALA A 115 8.36 -19.70 -6.23
C ALA A 115 8.89 -21.15 -6.27
N PHE A 116 10.12 -21.36 -6.76
CA PHE A 116 10.68 -22.70 -6.98
C PHE A 116 11.45 -23.24 -5.76
N SER A 117 12.01 -22.36 -4.92
CA SER A 117 12.81 -22.76 -3.75
C SER A 117 11.98 -23.14 -2.53
N TYR A 118 10.67 -22.84 -2.51
CA TYR A 118 9.77 -23.17 -1.41
C TYR A 118 9.79 -24.68 -1.09
N GLY A 119 9.91 -25.01 0.20
CA GLY A 119 9.90 -26.39 0.71
C GLY A 119 11.10 -27.24 0.27
N LYS A 120 12.12 -26.67 -0.36
CA LYS A 120 13.31 -27.39 -0.83
C LYS A 120 14.43 -27.40 0.21
N SER A 121 15.29 -28.42 0.13
CA SER A 121 16.49 -28.51 0.98
C SER A 121 17.50 -27.40 0.63
N PRO A 122 18.39 -27.00 1.56
CA PRO A 122 19.36 -25.94 1.30
C PRO A 122 20.22 -26.16 0.05
N LYS A 123 20.60 -27.41 -0.22
CA LYS A 123 21.36 -27.78 -1.43
C LYS A 123 20.56 -27.48 -2.71
N VAL A 124 19.29 -27.86 -2.74
CA VAL A 124 18.42 -27.61 -3.90
C VAL A 124 18.12 -26.13 -4.06
N LYS A 125 17.93 -25.38 -2.96
CA LYS A 125 17.78 -23.91 -3.02
C LYS A 125 19.01 -23.26 -3.65
N ALA A 126 20.21 -23.65 -3.22
CA ALA A 126 21.46 -23.17 -3.81
C ALA A 126 21.58 -23.52 -5.30
N SER A 127 21.23 -24.75 -5.70
CA SER A 127 21.23 -25.15 -7.11
C SER A 127 20.25 -24.34 -7.96
N ILE A 128 19.04 -24.06 -7.44
CA ILE A 128 18.06 -23.20 -8.13
C ILE A 128 18.60 -21.77 -8.29
N ALA A 129 19.21 -21.21 -7.24
CA ALA A 129 19.81 -19.87 -7.31
C ALA A 129 20.93 -19.81 -8.36
N VAL A 130 21.84 -20.78 -8.37
CA VAL A 130 22.93 -20.88 -9.36
C VAL A 130 22.37 -21.00 -10.78
N ALA A 131 21.32 -21.81 -10.98
CA ALA A 131 20.69 -21.96 -12.29
C ALA A 131 20.04 -20.66 -12.77
N LEU A 132 19.31 -19.94 -11.91
CA LEU A 132 18.67 -18.67 -12.25
C LEU A 132 19.67 -17.54 -12.52
N VAL A 133 20.79 -17.50 -11.78
CA VAL A 133 21.91 -16.60 -12.07
C VAL A 133 22.54 -16.95 -13.42
N GLY A 134 22.76 -18.24 -13.70
CA GLY A 134 23.25 -18.70 -14.99
C GLY A 134 22.35 -18.28 -16.16
N ILE A 135 21.03 -18.43 -16.01
CA ILE A 135 20.04 -17.99 -16.99
C ILE A 135 20.08 -16.47 -17.18
N ALA A 136 20.11 -15.69 -16.10
CA ALA A 136 20.18 -14.23 -16.18
C ALA A 136 21.47 -13.75 -16.87
N CYS A 137 22.61 -14.36 -16.55
CA CYS A 137 23.90 -14.08 -17.19
C CYS A 137 23.86 -14.44 -18.69
N PHE A 138 23.34 -15.61 -19.04
CA PHE A 138 23.21 -16.03 -20.44
C PHE A 138 22.35 -15.06 -21.24
N ILE A 139 21.15 -14.74 -20.74
CA ILE A 139 20.23 -13.79 -21.39
C ILE A 139 20.92 -12.43 -21.55
N SER A 140 21.59 -11.93 -20.52
CA SER A 140 22.26 -10.62 -20.56
C SER A 140 23.39 -10.58 -21.60
N VAL A 141 24.28 -11.59 -21.59
CA VAL A 141 25.41 -11.66 -22.54
C VAL A 141 24.92 -11.80 -23.96
N TYR A 142 23.95 -12.70 -24.20
CA TYR A 142 23.38 -12.85 -25.53
C TYR A 142 22.67 -11.58 -25.99
N TYR A 143 21.92 -10.91 -25.11
CA TYR A 143 21.19 -9.69 -25.45
C TYR A 143 22.13 -8.53 -25.81
N LEU A 144 23.26 -8.39 -25.10
CA LEU A 144 24.30 -7.40 -25.42
C LEU A 144 24.94 -7.65 -26.80
N TYR A 145 25.07 -8.91 -27.19
CA TYR A 145 25.63 -9.30 -28.48
C TYR A 145 24.62 -9.17 -29.62
N ALA A 146 23.45 -9.78 -29.49
CA ALA A 146 22.43 -9.87 -30.53
C ALA A 146 21.65 -8.56 -30.71
N LYS A 147 21.47 -7.79 -29.63
CA LYS A 147 20.69 -6.55 -29.61
C LYS A 147 19.26 -6.71 -30.17
N ASP A 148 18.70 -7.91 -30.04
CA ASP A 148 17.36 -8.25 -30.53
C ASP A 148 16.34 -8.15 -29.39
N PRO A 149 15.49 -7.10 -29.36
CA PRO A 149 14.51 -6.90 -28.29
C PRO A 149 13.45 -8.00 -28.26
N VAL A 150 13.19 -8.69 -29.36
CA VAL A 150 12.22 -9.80 -29.40
C VAL A 150 12.73 -10.98 -28.58
N PHE A 151 14.03 -11.29 -28.67
CA PHE A 151 14.64 -12.31 -27.81
C PHE A 151 14.43 -12.01 -26.32
N HIS A 152 14.66 -10.76 -25.90
CA HIS A 152 14.44 -10.34 -24.52
C HIS A 152 12.98 -10.54 -24.11
N GLN A 153 12.03 -10.05 -24.91
CA GLN A 153 10.59 -10.14 -24.64
C GLN A 153 10.14 -11.59 -24.47
N VAL A 154 10.58 -12.49 -25.36
CA VAL A 154 10.27 -13.92 -25.28
C VAL A 154 10.87 -14.55 -24.03
N ALA A 155 12.14 -14.27 -23.72
CA ALA A 155 12.80 -14.80 -22.53
C ALA A 155 12.10 -14.33 -21.24
N TYR A 156 11.77 -13.05 -21.14
CA TYR A 156 11.02 -12.47 -20.03
C TYR A 156 9.63 -13.11 -19.90
N GLY A 157 8.91 -13.27 -21.01
CA GLY A 157 7.58 -13.88 -21.04
C GLY A 157 7.59 -15.33 -20.55
N LEU A 158 8.55 -16.15 -20.99
CA LEU A 158 8.68 -17.55 -20.56
C LEU A 158 9.05 -17.67 -19.07
N LEU A 159 9.97 -16.83 -18.58
CA LEU A 159 10.32 -16.80 -17.15
C LEU A 159 9.14 -16.37 -16.28
N THR A 160 8.38 -15.36 -16.73
CA THR A 160 7.20 -14.86 -16.02
C THR A 160 6.09 -15.90 -15.99
N LEU A 161 5.81 -16.55 -17.12
CA LEU A 161 4.79 -17.59 -17.23
C LEU A 161 5.12 -18.80 -16.35
N SER A 162 6.35 -19.33 -16.45
CA SER A 162 6.80 -20.47 -15.65
C SER A 162 6.74 -20.18 -14.14
N SER A 163 7.19 -19.00 -13.72
CA SER A 163 7.09 -18.53 -12.33
C SER A 163 5.66 -18.44 -11.85
N THR A 164 4.77 -17.91 -12.69
CA THR A 164 3.35 -17.72 -12.37
C THR A 164 2.65 -19.07 -12.20
N ILE A 165 2.83 -20.00 -13.16
CA ILE A 165 2.30 -21.36 -13.09
C ILE A 165 2.77 -22.07 -11.82
N ARG A 166 4.08 -22.02 -11.52
CA ARG A 166 4.64 -22.66 -10.33
C ARG A 166 3.96 -22.17 -9.06
N GLY A 167 3.73 -20.88 -8.92
CA GLY A 167 3.13 -20.41 -7.68
C GLY A 167 1.61 -20.50 -7.62
N PHE A 168 0.90 -20.66 -8.74
CA PHE A 168 -0.47 -21.16 -8.71
C PHE A 168 -0.52 -22.58 -8.16
N TYR A 169 0.39 -23.44 -8.61
CA TYR A 169 0.51 -24.78 -8.05
C TYR A 169 0.76 -24.74 -6.53
N VAL A 170 1.71 -23.92 -6.07
CA VAL A 170 1.99 -23.77 -4.62
C VAL A 170 0.77 -23.23 -3.86
N THR A 171 0.03 -22.30 -4.45
CA THR A 171 -1.20 -21.75 -3.85
C THR A 171 -2.28 -22.83 -3.70
N GLU A 172 -2.59 -23.54 -4.78
CA GLU A 172 -3.70 -24.49 -4.80
C GLU A 172 -3.42 -25.80 -4.05
N VAL A 173 -2.16 -26.20 -4.01
CA VAL A 173 -1.75 -27.46 -3.39
C VAL A 173 -1.24 -27.21 -1.97
N ASP A 174 -0.15 -26.44 -1.84
CA ASP A 174 0.58 -26.31 -0.58
C ASP A 174 -0.14 -25.38 0.40
N VAL A 175 -0.51 -24.16 -0.03
CA VAL A 175 -1.21 -23.18 0.84
C VAL A 175 -2.58 -23.70 1.24
N LYS A 176 -3.39 -24.15 0.29
CA LYS A 176 -4.73 -24.66 0.59
C LYS A 176 -4.71 -25.84 1.57
N SER A 177 -3.77 -26.77 1.40
CA SER A 177 -3.58 -27.89 2.33
C SER A 177 -3.16 -27.40 3.72
N ALA A 178 -2.23 -26.45 3.80
CA ALA A 178 -1.79 -25.86 5.05
C ALA A 178 -2.92 -25.13 5.80
N LEU A 179 -3.70 -24.30 5.09
CA LEU A 179 -4.83 -23.58 5.66
C LEU A 179 -5.94 -24.53 6.13
N ARG A 180 -6.25 -25.61 5.38
CA ARG A 180 -7.24 -26.62 5.82
C ARG A 180 -6.89 -27.29 7.14
N LYS A 181 -5.59 -27.45 7.43
CA LYS A 181 -5.12 -28.06 8.67
C LYS A 181 -5.13 -27.07 9.84
N ARG A 182 -4.82 -25.80 9.60
CA ARG A 182 -4.62 -24.80 10.67
C ARG A 182 -5.83 -23.92 10.94
N VAL A 183 -6.59 -23.55 9.90
CA VAL A 183 -7.72 -22.60 9.97
C VAL A 183 -8.88 -23.04 9.06
N PRO A 184 -9.48 -24.23 9.28
CA PRO A 184 -10.49 -24.82 8.39
C PRO A 184 -11.69 -23.92 8.09
N GLU A 185 -12.11 -23.10 9.04
CA GLU A 185 -13.26 -22.19 8.92
C GLU A 185 -12.98 -20.97 8.02
N GLU A 186 -11.73 -20.49 7.96
CA GLU A 186 -11.34 -19.31 7.17
C GLU A 186 -10.78 -19.67 5.78
N VAL A 187 -10.60 -20.96 5.45
CA VAL A 187 -9.89 -21.40 4.22
C VAL A 187 -10.46 -20.76 2.97
N ASP A 188 -11.77 -20.83 2.78
CA ASP A 188 -12.40 -20.38 1.54
C ASP A 188 -12.27 -18.86 1.38
N GLN A 189 -12.41 -18.10 2.46
CA GLN A 189 -12.20 -16.65 2.48
C GLN A 189 -10.75 -16.30 2.14
N ARG A 190 -9.77 -16.95 2.78
CA ARG A 190 -8.34 -16.69 2.55
C ARG A 190 -7.90 -17.08 1.14
N MET A 191 -8.35 -18.23 0.66
CA MET A 191 -8.08 -18.69 -0.71
C MET A 191 -8.71 -17.76 -1.74
N HIS A 192 -9.92 -17.25 -1.49
CA HIS A 192 -10.54 -16.25 -2.34
C HIS A 192 -9.68 -14.98 -2.40
N GLN A 193 -9.23 -14.43 -1.26
CA GLN A 193 -8.32 -13.27 -1.23
C GLN A 193 -7.03 -13.50 -2.02
N ILE A 194 -6.36 -14.64 -1.81
CA ILE A 194 -5.12 -15.01 -2.52
C ILE A 194 -5.36 -15.07 -4.04
N ARG A 195 -6.45 -15.73 -4.47
CA ARG A 195 -6.78 -15.88 -5.89
C ARG A 195 -7.14 -14.55 -6.53
N THR A 196 -7.92 -13.71 -5.85
CA THR A 196 -8.34 -12.41 -6.38
C THR A 196 -7.12 -11.50 -6.58
N LEU A 197 -6.12 -11.53 -5.69
CA LEU A 197 -4.83 -10.84 -5.92
C LEU A 197 -4.09 -11.38 -7.15
N ALA A 198 -3.99 -12.70 -7.28
CA ALA A 198 -3.28 -13.31 -8.41
C ALA A 198 -3.96 -12.97 -9.75
N VAL A 199 -5.28 -13.16 -9.83
CA VAL A 199 -6.09 -12.91 -11.03
C VAL A 199 -6.08 -11.43 -11.39
N SER A 200 -6.27 -10.52 -10.43
CA SER A 200 -6.20 -9.08 -10.70
C SER A 200 -4.83 -8.68 -11.27
N GLY A 201 -3.73 -9.16 -10.68
CA GLY A 201 -2.38 -8.97 -11.19
C GLY A 201 -2.20 -9.43 -12.65
N ILE A 202 -2.69 -10.63 -12.97
CA ILE A 202 -2.62 -11.18 -14.34
C ILE A 202 -3.46 -10.36 -15.31
N VAL A 203 -4.69 -10.00 -14.93
CA VAL A 203 -5.58 -9.20 -15.77
C VAL A 203 -4.95 -7.85 -16.07
N MET A 204 -4.38 -7.16 -15.09
CA MET A 204 -3.69 -5.88 -15.32
C MET A 204 -2.47 -6.04 -16.23
N PHE A 205 -1.64 -7.07 -16.01
CA PHE A 205 -0.49 -7.33 -16.87
C PHE A 205 -0.90 -7.62 -18.33
N LEU A 206 -1.90 -8.50 -18.54
CA LEU A 206 -2.37 -8.85 -19.88
C LEU A 206 -3.10 -7.68 -20.56
N ALA A 207 -3.87 -6.88 -19.82
CA ALA A 207 -4.49 -5.67 -20.35
C ALA A 207 -3.43 -4.64 -20.77
N GLY A 208 -2.39 -4.46 -19.96
CA GLY A 208 -1.23 -3.66 -20.33
C GLY A 208 -0.59 -4.19 -21.60
N PHE A 209 -0.29 -5.50 -21.65
CA PHE A 209 0.37 -6.13 -22.81
C PHE A 209 -0.45 -5.96 -24.09
N PHE A 210 -1.77 -6.09 -23.98
CA PHE A 210 -2.68 -5.83 -25.08
C PHE A 210 -2.58 -4.37 -25.57
N ILE A 211 -2.68 -3.40 -24.67
CA ILE A 211 -2.59 -1.97 -25.01
C ILE A 211 -1.21 -1.63 -25.61
N TRP A 212 -0.14 -2.19 -25.06
CA TRP A 212 1.22 -2.06 -25.61
C TRP A 212 1.28 -2.55 -27.07
N ASN A 213 0.70 -3.72 -27.38
CA ASN A 213 0.66 -4.20 -28.76
C ASN A 213 -0.18 -3.29 -29.66
N MET A 214 -1.31 -2.75 -29.17
CA MET A 214 -2.11 -1.80 -29.94
C MET A 214 -1.35 -0.51 -30.25
N ASP A 215 -0.56 -0.02 -29.29
CA ASP A 215 0.29 1.17 -29.46
C ASP A 215 1.34 0.94 -30.56
N ASN A 216 1.99 -0.23 -30.57
CA ASN A 216 2.97 -0.61 -31.59
C ASN A 216 2.33 -0.79 -32.98
N ILE A 217 1.21 -1.52 -33.07
CA ILE A 217 0.59 -1.89 -34.35
C ILE A 217 -0.11 -0.70 -35.00
N PHE A 218 -0.82 0.12 -34.22
CA PHE A 218 -1.64 1.22 -34.72
C PHE A 218 -1.00 2.60 -34.53
N CYS A 219 0.32 2.65 -34.33
CA CYS A 219 1.01 3.88 -33.94
C CYS A 219 0.69 5.07 -34.85
N HIS A 220 0.77 4.89 -36.18
CA HIS A 220 0.46 5.95 -37.15
C HIS A 220 -0.96 6.53 -36.97
N HIS A 221 -1.96 5.68 -36.68
CA HIS A 221 -3.32 6.13 -36.43
C HIS A 221 -3.46 6.85 -35.09
N LEU A 222 -2.75 6.38 -34.06
CA LEU A 222 -2.75 6.98 -32.73
C LEU A 222 -2.10 8.36 -32.76
N VAL A 223 -0.94 8.52 -33.39
CA VAL A 223 -0.27 9.82 -33.58
C VAL A 223 -1.18 10.79 -34.32
N HIS A 224 -1.83 10.37 -35.41
CA HIS A 224 -2.79 11.22 -36.11
C HIS A 224 -3.94 11.67 -35.20
N ALA A 225 -4.49 10.76 -34.40
CA ALA A 225 -5.55 11.10 -33.44
C ALA A 225 -5.05 12.05 -32.34
N ARG A 226 -3.84 11.86 -31.81
CA ARG A 226 -3.21 12.76 -30.83
C ARG A 226 -3.03 14.18 -31.39
N ASN A 227 -2.64 14.30 -32.66
CA ASN A 227 -2.55 15.56 -33.39
C ASN A 227 -3.91 16.24 -33.66
N GLN A 228 -5.04 15.55 -33.51
CA GLN A 228 -6.37 16.19 -33.58
C GLN A 228 -6.89 16.58 -32.19
N ILE A 229 -6.65 15.72 -31.20
CA ILE A 229 -7.16 15.87 -29.83
C ILE A 229 -6.38 16.93 -29.04
N GLN A 230 -5.08 17.03 -29.28
CA GLN A 230 -4.14 17.95 -28.64
C GLN A 230 -3.95 17.68 -27.13
N LEU A 231 -2.88 18.21 -26.55
CA LEU A 231 -2.62 18.09 -25.11
C LEU A 231 -3.60 18.95 -24.31
N PRO A 232 -3.97 18.57 -23.07
CA PRO A 232 -3.51 17.38 -22.33
C PRO A 232 -4.30 16.11 -22.66
N TRP A 233 -5.37 16.21 -23.45
CA TRP A 233 -6.30 15.11 -23.68
C TRP A 233 -5.70 13.96 -24.49
N SER A 234 -4.73 14.26 -25.36
CA SER A 234 -4.02 13.25 -26.16
C SER A 234 -3.23 12.24 -25.33
N VAL A 235 -2.89 12.56 -24.07
CA VAL A 235 -2.16 11.66 -23.15
C VAL A 235 -2.89 10.33 -22.95
N VAL A 236 -4.23 10.31 -23.03
CA VAL A 236 -5.01 9.07 -22.90
C VAL A 236 -4.71 8.06 -24.02
N LEU A 237 -4.20 8.53 -25.16
CA LEU A 237 -3.86 7.68 -26.30
C LEU A 237 -2.42 7.17 -26.25
N GLU A 238 -1.61 7.55 -25.25
CA GLU A 238 -0.23 7.05 -25.07
C GLU A 238 -0.29 5.62 -24.50
N GLY A 239 -0.39 4.62 -25.39
CA GLY A 239 -0.63 3.24 -25.00
C GLY A 239 0.55 2.62 -24.25
N HIS A 240 1.78 2.99 -24.62
CA HIS A 240 2.97 2.57 -23.88
C HIS A 240 3.00 3.15 -22.44
N GLY A 241 2.47 4.36 -22.23
CA GLY A 241 2.28 4.92 -20.89
C GLY A 241 1.27 4.12 -20.04
N TRP A 242 0.17 3.66 -20.65
CA TRP A 242 -0.78 2.76 -19.99
C TRP A 242 -0.18 1.39 -19.68
N TRP A 243 0.74 0.89 -20.51
CA TRP A 243 1.50 -0.31 -20.23
C TRP A 243 2.28 -0.18 -18.92
N HIS A 244 2.99 0.93 -18.68
CA HIS A 244 3.69 1.18 -17.41
C HIS A 244 2.72 1.22 -16.23
N ILE A 245 1.59 1.94 -16.36
CA ILE A 245 0.61 2.02 -15.28
C ILE A 245 0.07 0.63 -14.93
N LEU A 246 -0.34 -0.15 -15.91
CA LEU A 246 -1.00 -1.44 -15.70
C LEU A 246 -0.02 -2.54 -15.25
N THR A 247 1.18 -2.59 -15.83
CA THR A 247 2.22 -3.53 -15.37
C THR A 247 2.81 -3.12 -14.01
N GLY A 248 2.88 -1.82 -13.75
CA GLY A 248 3.17 -1.28 -12.42
C GLY A 248 2.11 -1.74 -11.42
N LEU A 249 0.82 -1.54 -11.70
CA LEU A 249 -0.26 -2.04 -10.85
C LEU A 249 -0.29 -3.57 -10.76
N ALA A 250 0.25 -4.31 -11.72
CA ALA A 250 0.45 -5.75 -11.61
C ALA A 250 1.43 -6.18 -10.50
N TYR A 251 1.97 -5.24 -9.69
CA TYR A 251 2.64 -5.54 -8.40
C TYR A 251 1.77 -6.40 -7.45
N HIS A 252 0.46 -6.50 -7.71
CA HIS A 252 -0.43 -7.49 -7.08
C HIS A 252 0.14 -8.92 -7.15
N LEU A 253 0.94 -9.26 -8.18
CA LEU A 253 1.63 -10.54 -8.28
C LEU A 253 2.76 -10.70 -7.26
N ILE A 254 3.47 -9.62 -6.93
CA ILE A 254 4.46 -9.61 -5.85
C ILE A 254 3.75 -9.75 -4.50
N LEU A 255 2.68 -8.99 -4.26
CA LEU A 255 1.89 -9.12 -3.03
C LEU A 255 1.22 -10.48 -2.87
N TRP A 256 0.75 -11.06 -3.97
CA TRP A 256 0.25 -12.43 -3.98
C TRP A 256 1.32 -13.39 -3.46
N ARG A 257 2.58 -13.23 -3.87
CA ARG A 257 3.70 -14.04 -3.36
C ARG A 257 4.01 -13.77 -1.90
N VAL A 258 3.98 -12.51 -1.45
CA VAL A 258 4.13 -12.16 -0.03
C VAL A 258 3.04 -12.86 0.78
N TRP A 259 1.79 -12.76 0.35
CA TRP A 259 0.65 -13.35 1.05
C TRP A 259 0.71 -14.89 1.08
N VAL A 260 1.06 -15.51 -0.04
CA VAL A 260 1.34 -16.96 -0.12
C VAL A 260 2.44 -17.35 0.86
N ASN A 261 3.58 -16.64 0.88
CA ASN A 261 4.69 -16.95 1.76
C ASN A 261 4.31 -16.82 3.26
N THR A 262 3.56 -15.76 3.61
CA THR A 262 3.00 -15.57 4.95
C THR A 262 2.13 -16.76 5.39
N CYS A 263 1.22 -17.22 4.53
CA CYS A 263 0.41 -18.40 4.81
C CYS A 263 1.26 -19.68 4.89
N LEU A 264 2.25 -19.88 4.03
CA LEU A 264 3.09 -21.08 4.09
C LEU A 264 3.90 -21.15 5.41
N ASN A 265 4.31 -20.00 5.93
CA ASN A 265 5.03 -19.88 7.20
C ASN A 265 4.13 -19.97 8.44
N GLY A 266 2.81 -20.15 8.29
CA GLY A 266 1.88 -20.26 9.42
C GLY A 266 1.50 -18.93 10.07
N LYS A 267 1.80 -17.81 9.42
CA LYS A 267 1.56 -16.46 9.93
C LYS A 267 0.22 -15.86 9.47
N GLU A 268 -0.68 -16.66 8.91
CA GLU A 268 -1.97 -16.19 8.38
C GLU A 268 -2.89 -15.50 9.40
N GLN A 269 -2.70 -15.77 10.70
CA GLN A 269 -3.48 -15.13 11.77
C GLN A 269 -2.89 -13.81 12.23
N GLU A 270 -1.57 -13.65 12.14
CA GLU A 270 -0.84 -12.41 12.46
C GLU A 270 -1.10 -11.31 11.44
N PHE A 271 -1.44 -11.69 10.20
CA PHE A 271 -1.57 -10.77 9.08
C PHE A 271 -2.96 -10.80 8.44
N MET A 272 -3.27 -9.72 7.73
CA MET A 272 -4.47 -9.58 6.92
C MET A 272 -4.16 -8.86 5.61
N LEU A 273 -5.00 -9.12 4.61
CA LEU A 273 -5.00 -8.37 3.38
C LEU A 273 -5.92 -7.16 3.53
N ASP A 274 -5.34 -5.96 3.65
CA ASP A 274 -6.09 -4.71 3.50
C ASP A 274 -6.29 -4.45 2.02
N TRP A 275 -7.50 -4.75 1.54
CA TRP A 275 -7.87 -4.45 0.17
C TRP A 275 -9.37 -4.28 0.00
N THR A 276 -9.76 -3.11 -0.51
CA THR A 276 -11.08 -2.86 -1.07
C THR A 276 -10.92 -2.58 -2.56
N PRO A 277 -11.38 -3.47 -3.45
CA PRO A 277 -11.24 -3.29 -4.90
C PRO A 277 -11.69 -1.90 -5.35
N LEU A 278 -10.91 -1.29 -6.24
CA LEU A 278 -11.11 0.07 -6.80
C LEU A 278 -11.02 1.23 -5.79
N ARG A 279 -10.95 0.98 -4.49
CA ARG A 279 -10.85 2.03 -3.44
C ARG A 279 -9.47 2.08 -2.78
N SER A 280 -8.81 0.93 -2.64
CA SER A 280 -7.47 0.85 -2.05
C SER A 280 -6.53 -0.01 -2.87
N ILE A 281 -5.24 0.29 -2.72
CA ILE A 281 -4.12 -0.48 -3.23
C ILE A 281 -3.83 -1.58 -2.21
N PRO A 282 -3.88 -2.88 -2.58
CA PRO A 282 -3.78 -3.98 -1.64
C PRO A 282 -2.49 -3.96 -0.83
N GLN A 283 -2.54 -4.41 0.41
CA GLN A 283 -1.37 -4.54 1.29
C GLN A 283 -1.53 -5.70 2.26
N VAL A 284 -0.43 -6.34 2.63
CA VAL A 284 -0.41 -7.33 3.72
C VAL A 284 0.02 -6.61 4.99
N LEU A 285 -0.86 -6.49 5.98
CA LEU A 285 -0.65 -5.73 7.21
C LEU A 285 -0.80 -6.62 8.44
N VAL A 286 -0.21 -6.22 9.57
CA VAL A 286 -0.36 -6.94 10.85
C VAL A 286 -1.75 -6.69 11.43
N ARG A 287 -2.46 -7.77 11.78
CA ARG A 287 -3.84 -7.77 12.27
C ARG A 287 -3.98 -7.16 13.68
N GLU A 288 -2.95 -7.31 14.51
CA GLU A 288 -2.96 -6.84 15.91
C GLU A 288 -3.00 -5.31 16.02
N ILE A 289 -2.42 -4.58 15.07
CA ILE A 289 -2.40 -3.11 15.11
C ILE A 289 -3.81 -2.55 14.94
N GLU A 290 -4.62 -3.14 14.06
CA GLU A 290 -6.01 -2.73 13.89
C GLU A 290 -6.88 -3.12 15.09
N SER A 291 -6.71 -4.34 15.63
CA SER A 291 -7.50 -4.78 16.78
C SER A 291 -7.21 -3.94 18.03
N GLN A 292 -5.94 -3.60 18.28
CA GLN A 292 -5.54 -2.71 19.36
C GLN A 292 -6.08 -1.29 19.16
N ALA A 293 -6.04 -0.76 17.93
CA ALA A 293 -6.58 0.57 17.63
C ALA A 293 -8.11 0.63 17.88
N ILE A 294 -8.86 -0.36 17.42
CA ILE A 294 -10.32 -0.43 17.63
C ILE A 294 -10.65 -0.58 19.12
N ALA A 295 -9.94 -1.46 19.83
CA ALA A 295 -10.15 -1.67 21.27
C ALA A 295 -9.83 -0.41 22.09
N ALA A 296 -8.74 0.29 21.76
CA ALA A 296 -8.40 1.56 22.39
C ALA A 296 -9.49 2.62 22.15
N GLN A 297 -10.01 2.73 20.92
CA GLN A 297 -11.09 3.66 20.57
C GLN A 297 -12.36 3.41 21.38
N GLN A 298 -12.75 2.14 21.56
CA GLN A 298 -13.92 1.76 22.36
C GLN A 298 -13.72 2.11 23.85
N GLN A 299 -12.54 1.84 24.41
CA GLN A 299 -12.24 2.18 25.80
C GLN A 299 -12.21 3.70 26.05
N ILE A 300 -11.70 4.50 25.11
CA ILE A 300 -11.75 5.97 25.17
C ILE A 300 -13.20 6.45 25.28
N GLY A 301 -14.11 5.90 24.47
CA GLY A 301 -15.54 6.24 24.52
C GLY A 301 -16.17 5.98 25.89
N LEU A 302 -15.85 4.83 26.51
CA LEU A 302 -16.33 4.48 27.85
C LEU A 302 -15.78 5.41 28.93
N VAL A 303 -14.47 5.67 28.93
CA VAL A 303 -13.82 6.52 29.95
C VAL A 303 -14.30 7.97 29.83
N ARG A 304 -14.46 8.51 28.61
CA ARG A 304 -15.04 9.86 28.41
C ARG A 304 -16.45 9.98 28.96
N THR A 305 -17.27 8.94 28.79
CA THR A 305 -18.64 8.92 29.32
C THR A 305 -18.63 8.92 30.86
N GLN A 306 -17.76 8.12 31.48
CA GLN A 306 -17.60 8.09 32.93
C GLN A 306 -17.09 9.43 33.49
N LEU A 307 -16.09 10.02 32.83
CA LEU A 307 -15.54 11.33 33.20
C LEU A 307 -16.61 12.42 33.17
N ALA A 308 -17.40 12.47 32.08
CA ALA A 308 -18.49 13.43 31.94
C ALA A 308 -19.57 13.26 33.03
N SER A 309 -19.91 12.01 33.38
CA SER A 309 -20.85 11.72 34.47
C SER A 309 -20.32 12.23 35.81
N LYS A 310 -19.06 11.91 36.15
CA LYS A 310 -18.44 12.31 37.42
C LYS A 310 -18.23 13.81 37.54
N GLN A 311 -17.83 14.48 36.45
CA GLN A 311 -17.74 15.94 36.42
C GLN A 311 -19.10 16.61 36.62
N ARG A 312 -20.19 16.02 36.09
CA ARG A 312 -21.55 16.51 36.31
C ARG A 312 -21.98 16.37 37.77
N GLU A 313 -21.73 15.20 38.38
CA GLU A 313 -22.02 14.94 39.79
C GLU A 313 -21.24 15.90 40.71
N MET A 314 -19.95 16.08 40.43
CA MET A 314 -19.09 17.01 41.18
C MET A 314 -19.57 18.45 41.07
N ARG A 315 -19.99 18.90 39.88
CA ARG A 315 -20.53 20.24 39.66
C ARG A 315 -21.86 20.44 40.38
N LEU A 316 -22.72 19.42 40.41
CA LEU A 316 -23.96 19.45 41.18
C LEU A 316 -23.65 19.59 42.68
N ALA A 317 -22.76 18.77 43.22
CA ALA A 317 -22.35 18.85 44.63
C ALA A 317 -21.74 20.21 44.99
N GLN A 318 -20.92 20.80 44.11
CA GLN A 318 -20.37 22.15 44.27
C GLN A 318 -21.45 23.22 44.35
N LEU A 319 -22.44 23.18 43.44
CA LEU A 319 -23.55 24.12 43.43
C LEU A 319 -24.42 23.97 44.67
N THR A 320 -24.78 22.74 45.04
CA THR A 320 -25.54 22.45 46.26
C THR A 320 -24.82 22.97 47.50
N ARG A 321 -23.50 22.77 47.59
CA ARG A 321 -22.70 23.30 48.71
C ARG A 321 -22.69 24.83 48.72
N ALA A 322 -22.61 25.48 47.57
CA ALA A 322 -22.64 26.93 47.46
C ALA A 322 -24.00 27.51 47.89
N GLU A 323 -25.11 26.89 47.48
CA GLU A 323 -26.46 27.27 47.90
C GLU A 323 -26.66 27.11 49.40
N ILE A 324 -26.24 25.98 49.97
CA ILE A 324 -26.33 25.72 51.42
C ILE A 324 -25.50 26.74 52.21
N SER A 325 -24.32 27.13 51.70
CA SER A 325 -23.43 28.09 52.37
C SER A 325 -24.00 29.51 52.41
N ALA A 326 -24.97 29.82 51.55
CA ALA A 326 -25.65 31.11 51.53
C ALA A 326 -26.83 31.19 52.51
N LEU A 327 -27.23 30.06 53.14
CA LEU A 327 -28.35 30.00 54.07
C LEU A 327 -27.93 30.45 55.49
N PRO A 328 -28.86 31.05 56.26
CA PRO A 328 -28.65 31.30 57.69
C PRO A 328 -28.37 30.00 58.47
N PRO A 329 -27.54 30.03 59.53
CA PRO A 329 -27.13 28.83 60.28
C PRO A 329 -28.28 28.03 60.89
N ASP A 330 -29.38 28.70 61.24
CA ASP A 330 -30.55 28.11 61.91
C ASP A 330 -31.59 27.52 60.92
N THR A 331 -31.26 27.47 59.63
CA THR A 331 -32.18 26.96 58.60
C THR A 331 -32.30 25.44 58.71
N PRO A 332 -33.52 24.87 58.83
CA PRO A 332 -33.70 23.42 58.85
C PRO A 332 -33.40 22.81 57.48
N ILE A 333 -32.45 21.88 57.42
CA ILE A 333 -32.05 21.16 56.21
C ILE A 333 -32.34 19.67 56.35
N TYR A 334 -32.75 19.04 55.24
CA TYR A 334 -33.02 17.62 55.18
C TYR A 334 -32.24 16.95 54.04
N GLU A 335 -31.59 15.83 54.33
CA GLU A 335 -30.91 14.99 53.34
C GLU A 335 -31.82 13.86 52.87
N GLY A 336 -31.85 13.60 51.56
CA GLY A 336 -32.57 12.46 50.98
C GLY A 336 -31.81 11.14 51.18
N VAL A 337 -32.45 10.17 51.85
CA VAL A 337 -31.96 8.80 52.01
C VAL A 337 -33.02 7.85 51.41
N GLY A 338 -32.85 7.51 50.14
CA GLY A 338 -33.84 6.73 49.39
C GLY A 338 -35.13 7.52 49.16
N LYS A 339 -36.23 7.11 49.82
CA LYS A 339 -37.54 7.80 49.77
C LYS A 339 -37.83 8.66 51.01
N MET A 340 -36.92 8.72 51.98
CA MET A 340 -37.07 9.47 53.22
C MET A 340 -36.15 10.68 53.24
N PHE A 341 -36.50 11.68 54.04
CA PHE A 341 -35.69 12.87 54.27
C PHE A 341 -35.36 12.98 55.76
N VAL A 342 -34.07 13.06 56.10
CA VAL A 342 -33.58 13.09 57.47
C VAL A 342 -33.01 14.47 57.77
N SER A 343 -33.41 15.07 58.89
CA SER A 343 -32.92 16.38 59.31
C SER A 343 -31.42 16.30 59.64
N LEU A 344 -30.64 17.25 59.13
CA LEU A 344 -29.19 17.33 59.35
C LEU A 344 -28.75 18.81 59.52
N PRO A 345 -27.86 19.13 60.48
CA PRO A 345 -27.29 20.48 60.59
C PRO A 345 -26.51 20.90 59.34
N VAL A 346 -26.54 22.20 59.02
CA VAL A 346 -25.81 22.82 57.90
C VAL A 346 -24.31 22.42 57.84
N PRO A 347 -23.54 22.46 58.96
CA PRO A 347 -22.11 22.13 58.91
C PRO A 347 -21.86 20.67 58.54
N ALA A 348 -22.71 19.75 59.03
CA ALA A 348 -22.57 18.33 58.75
C ALA A 348 -22.85 18.02 57.26
N LEU A 349 -23.77 18.74 56.61
CA LEU A 349 -24.01 18.57 55.17
C LEU A 349 -22.86 19.13 54.34
N GLN A 350 -22.33 20.28 54.74
CA GLN A 350 -21.18 20.90 54.07
C GLN A 350 -19.93 20.01 54.12
N ASP A 351 -19.64 19.41 55.27
CA ASP A 351 -18.51 18.46 55.42
C ASP A 351 -18.72 17.21 54.56
N LYS A 352 -19.94 16.67 54.54
CA LYS A 352 -20.28 15.50 53.71
C LYS A 352 -20.11 15.78 52.22
N LEU A 353 -20.66 16.90 51.74
CA LEU A 353 -20.49 17.34 50.35
C LEU A 353 -19.02 17.63 50.03
N GLY A 354 -18.26 18.21 50.97
CA GLY A 354 -16.84 18.44 50.84
C GLY A 354 -16.04 17.14 50.64
N ASN A 355 -16.33 16.11 51.44
CA ASN A 355 -15.71 14.80 51.30
C ASN A 355 -16.09 14.12 49.99
N GLN A 356 -17.37 14.13 49.61
CA GLN A 356 -17.83 13.57 48.33
C GLN A 356 -17.18 14.25 47.12
N MET A 357 -17.02 15.58 47.16
CA MET A 357 -16.31 16.32 46.13
C MET A 357 -14.84 15.89 46.03
N LYS A 358 -14.16 15.71 47.16
CA LYS A 358 -12.75 15.27 47.19
C LYS A 358 -12.56 13.85 46.63
N ASP A 359 -13.47 12.95 46.96
CA ASP A 359 -13.47 11.58 46.42
C ASP A 359 -13.71 11.60 44.90
N MET A 360 -14.72 12.35 44.44
CA MET A 360 -14.99 12.52 43.01
C MET A 360 -13.84 13.20 42.26
N GLU A 361 -13.17 14.18 42.88
CA GLU A 361 -12.01 14.85 42.30
C GLU A 361 -10.85 13.87 42.08
N THR A 362 -10.61 12.97 43.04
CA THR A 362 -9.61 11.91 42.94
C THR A 362 -9.96 10.90 41.82
N GLU A 363 -11.24 10.52 41.70
CA GLU A 363 -11.72 9.67 40.61
C GLU A 363 -11.60 10.33 39.24
N VAL A 364 -11.95 11.62 39.13
CA VAL A 364 -11.82 12.41 37.90
C VAL A 364 -10.35 12.51 37.49
N GLU A 365 -9.43 12.72 38.43
CA GLU A 365 -8.00 12.76 38.15
C GLU A 365 -7.48 11.40 37.65
N SER A 366 -7.90 10.31 38.30
CA SER A 366 -7.55 8.94 37.90
C SER A 366 -8.08 8.59 36.50
N LEU A 367 -9.36 8.89 36.23
CA LEU A 367 -9.98 8.71 34.93
C LEU A 367 -9.31 9.60 33.86
N GLY A 368 -8.90 10.82 34.22
CA GLY A 368 -8.15 11.72 33.34
C GLY A 368 -6.79 11.15 32.95
N LYS A 369 -6.02 10.63 33.92
CA LYS A 369 -4.74 9.94 33.67
C LYS A 369 -4.93 8.72 32.77
N ARG A 370 -5.95 7.91 33.04
CA ARG A 370 -6.29 6.74 32.21
C ARG A 370 -6.71 7.14 30.79
N LEU A 371 -7.52 8.18 30.66
CA LEU A 371 -7.94 8.71 29.36
C LEU A 371 -6.73 9.20 28.56
N HIS A 372 -5.83 9.97 29.19
CA HIS A 372 -4.63 10.47 28.55
C HIS A 372 -3.70 9.34 28.08
N TYR A 373 -3.53 8.30 28.90
CA TYR A 373 -2.79 7.09 28.49
C TYR A 373 -3.44 6.41 27.28
N LEU A 374 -4.75 6.17 27.31
CA LEU A 374 -5.47 5.53 26.21
C LEU A 374 -5.45 6.38 24.94
N GLU A 375 -5.59 7.70 25.05
CA GLU A 375 -5.48 8.63 23.92
C GLU A 375 -4.07 8.66 23.35
N THR A 376 -3.04 8.58 24.19
CA THR A 376 -1.64 8.51 23.74
C THR A 376 -1.36 7.18 23.03
N THR A 377 -1.85 6.06 23.57
CA THR A 377 -1.72 4.75 22.92
C THR A 377 -2.48 4.72 21.59
N ALA A 378 -3.73 5.18 21.57
CA ALA A 378 -4.53 5.24 20.35
C ALA A 378 -3.89 6.17 19.31
N LYS A 379 -3.36 7.32 19.74
CA LYS A 379 -2.64 8.26 18.89
C LYS A 379 -1.34 7.64 18.37
N ASN A 380 -0.57 6.93 19.18
CA ASN A 380 0.64 6.24 18.73
C ASN A 380 0.32 5.11 17.74
N SER A 381 -0.73 4.33 18.00
CA SER A 381 -1.22 3.31 17.06
C SER A 381 -1.75 3.94 15.78
N GLN A 382 -2.49 5.04 15.86
CA GLN A 382 -2.95 5.81 14.70
C GLN A 382 -1.81 6.46 13.95
N GLU A 383 -0.80 7.04 14.61
CA GLU A 383 0.41 7.59 13.97
C GLU A 383 1.24 6.49 13.35
N HIS A 384 1.25 5.28 13.92
CA HIS A 384 1.86 4.12 13.30
C HIS A 384 1.08 3.73 12.04
N ILE A 385 -0.25 3.64 12.14
CA ILE A 385 -1.15 3.38 10.99
C ILE A 385 -1.04 4.49 9.95
N GLU A 386 -0.96 5.76 10.34
CA GLU A 386 -0.86 6.93 9.49
C GLU A 386 0.53 7.09 8.92
N LYS A 387 1.61 6.70 9.60
CA LYS A 387 2.93 6.58 8.95
C LYS A 387 2.94 5.42 7.94
N MET A 388 2.16 4.37 8.21
CA MET A 388 1.98 3.23 7.29
C MET A 388 1.05 3.56 6.10
N LEU A 389 0.08 4.46 6.26
CA LEU A 389 -0.84 4.93 5.22
C LEU A 389 -0.38 6.24 4.54
N GLY A 390 0.43 7.03 5.23
CA GLY A 390 0.88 8.40 4.97
C GLY A 390 2.22 8.51 4.25
N GLY A 391 2.68 7.41 3.64
CA GLY A 391 3.31 7.51 2.31
C GLY A 391 2.38 8.12 1.25
N ARG A 392 1.15 8.50 1.64
CA ARG A 392 0.25 9.45 0.98
C ARG A 392 0.59 10.90 1.39
N SER A 393 1.55 11.50 0.69
CA SER A 393 1.50 12.92 0.33
C SER A 393 2.28 13.12 -0.95
#